data_AF-A0A2S9GHH3-F1
#
_entry.id   AF-A0A2S9GHH3-F1
#
_cell.length_a   1.000
_cell.length_b   1.000
_cell.length_c   1.000
_cell.angle_alpha   90.00
_cell.angle_beta   90.00
_cell.angle_gamma   90.00
#
_symmetry.space_group_name_H-M   'P 1'
#
loop_
_entity.id
_entity.type
_entity.pdbx_description
1 polymer ?
#
loop_
_entity_poly.entity_id
_entity_poly.type
_entity_poly.pdbx_seq_one_letter_code
_entity_poly.pdbx_strand_id
1 'polypeptide(L)' 'LDLDTDLDEAVVVVEWGEGVAERLSDSHLDIRLERAPDTDIRTAMWKWSRP' A
#
# COMPACT_ATOMS: atom_id res chain seq x y z
N LEU A 1 -8.23 -20.17 3.43
CA LEU A 1 -8.56 -18.83 3.93
C LEU A 1 -8.61 -17.96 2.69
N ASP A 2 -9.80 -17.78 2.12
CA ASP A 2 -9.98 -16.94 0.95
C ASP A 2 -9.92 -15.48 1.42
N LEU A 3 -8.80 -14.81 1.13
CA LEU A 3 -8.57 -13.42 1.55
C LEU A 3 -9.65 -12.47 1.01
N ASP A 4 -10.32 -12.85 -0.08
CA ASP A 4 -11.30 -12.02 -0.78
C ASP A 4 -12.52 -11.67 0.09
N THR A 5 -12.92 -12.53 1.05
CA THR A 5 -14.10 -12.27 1.90
C THR A 5 -13.78 -11.52 3.18
N ASP A 6 -12.55 -11.62 3.70
CA ASP A 6 -12.12 -10.90 4.90
C ASP A 6 -11.68 -9.45 4.57
N LEU A 7 -11.33 -9.17 3.31
CA LEU A 7 -10.86 -7.85 2.83
C LEU A 7 -11.89 -6.73 2.97
N ASP A 8 -13.18 -7.03 2.92
CA ASP A 8 -14.25 -6.03 3.09
C ASP A 8 -14.30 -5.46 4.53
N GLU A 9 -13.82 -6.22 5.51
CA GLU A 9 -13.78 -5.84 6.94
C GLU A 9 -12.35 -5.69 7.49
N ALA A 10 -11.33 -5.94 6.68
CA ALA A 10 -9.92 -5.95 7.10
C ALA A 10 -9.05 -4.98 6.30
N VAL A 11 -8.07 -4.39 6.98
CA VAL A 11 -6.99 -3.64 6.31
C VAL A 11 -5.87 -4.60 5.96
N VAL A 12 -5.64 -4.80 4.66
CA VAL A 12 -4.48 -5.55 4.17
C VAL A 12 -3.33 -4.60 3.88
N VAL A 13 -2.18 -4.87 4.50
CA VAL A 13 -0.93 -4.16 4.24
C VAL A 13 -0.03 -5.08 3.43
N VAL A 14 0.37 -4.60 2.24
CA VAL A 14 1.33 -5.30 1.39
C VAL A 14 2.64 -4.53 1.42
N GLU A 15 3.71 -5.17 1.91
CA GLU A 15 5.06 -4.65 1.78
C GLU A 15 5.73 -5.23 0.53
N TRP A 16 6.49 -4.43 -0.22
CA TRP A 16 7.23 -4.85 -1.42
C TRP A 16 6.36 -5.34 -2.61
N GLY A 17 5.11 -4.89 -2.68
CA GLY A 17 4.13 -5.32 -3.68
C GLY A 17 3.98 -4.43 -4.91
N GLU A 18 4.92 -3.51 -5.21
CA GLU A 18 4.86 -2.64 -6.40
C GLU A 18 4.65 -3.50 -7.67
N GLY A 19 3.54 -3.29 -8.38
CA GLY A 19 3.13 -4.04 -9.57
C GLY A 19 2.28 -5.31 -9.32
N VAL A 20 2.06 -5.73 -8.07
CA VAL A 20 1.24 -6.89 -7.69
C VAL A 20 0.05 -6.50 -6.81
N ALA A 21 0.23 -5.54 -5.90
CA ALA A 21 -0.79 -5.13 -4.93
C ALA A 21 -1.94 -4.35 -5.59
N GLU A 22 -1.69 -3.69 -6.72
CA GLU A 22 -2.68 -2.90 -7.46
C GLU A 22 -3.82 -3.77 -8.04
N ARG A 23 -3.63 -5.10 -8.07
CA ARG A 23 -4.64 -6.07 -8.50
C ARG A 23 -5.54 -6.56 -7.35
N LEU A 24 -5.24 -6.19 -6.11
CA LEU A 24 -5.99 -6.63 -4.93
C LEU A 24 -7.26 -5.82 -4.70
N SER A 25 -7.29 -4.56 -5.15
CA SER A 25 -8.49 -3.71 -5.06
C SER A 25 -8.40 -2.51 -6.00
N ASP A 26 -9.52 -2.21 -6.67
CA ASP A 26 -9.70 -1.01 -7.50
C ASP A 26 -9.56 0.29 -6.67
N SER A 27 -9.83 0.22 -5.35
CA SER A 27 -9.62 1.31 -4.41
C SER A 27 -8.56 0.94 -3.38
N HIS A 28 -7.41 1.60 -3.42
CA HIS A 28 -6.31 1.37 -2.48
C HIS A 28 -5.54 2.66 -2.17
N LEU A 29 -4.85 2.68 -1.02
CA LEU A 29 -3.95 3.75 -0.63
C LEU A 29 -2.51 3.31 -0.95
N ASP A 30 -1.88 3.98 -1.91
CA ASP A 30 -0.47 3.78 -2.22
C ASP A 30 0.37 4.67 -1.29
N ILE A 31 1.34 4.07 -0.60
CA ILE A 31 2.26 4.75 0.32
C ILE A 31 3.70 4.43 -0.10
N ARG A 32 4.47 5.47 -0.42
CA ARG A 32 5.90 5.39 -0.72
C ARG A 32 6.70 6.02 0.40
N LEU A 33 7.68 5.29 0.92
CA LEU A 33 8.63 5.80 1.91
C LEU A 33 9.96 6.12 1.23
N GLU A 34 10.39 7.38 1.32
CA GLU A 34 11.69 7.80 0.79
C GLU A 34 12.64 8.17 1.92
N ARG A 35 13.88 7.69 1.81
CA ARG A 35 14.96 8.01 2.77
C ARG A 35 15.68 9.28 2.37
N ALA A 36 15.77 10.23 3.30
CA ALA A 36 16.62 11.39 3.14
C ALA A 36 18.11 10.97 3.21
N PRO A 37 18.98 11.52 2.33
CA PRO A 37 20.41 11.18 2.33
C PRO A 37 21.04 11.37 3.71
N ASP A 38 21.93 10.44 4.09
CA ASP A 38 22.74 10.50 5.31
C ASP A 38 21.98 10.71 6.64
N THR A 39 20.67 10.40 6.67
CA THR A 39 19.86 10.47 7.89
C THR A 39 18.97 9.23 8.04
N ASP A 40 18.45 9.03 9.25
CA ASP A 40 17.43 8.01 9.49
C ASP A 40 15.99 8.51 9.31
N ILE A 41 15.82 9.74 8.83
CA ILE A 41 14.51 10.30 8.52
C ILE A 41 13.96 9.63 7.25
N ARG A 42 12.66 9.31 7.28
CA ARG A 42 11.88 8.87 6.12
C ARG A 42 10.71 9.84 5.91
N THR A 43 10.42 10.14 4.67
CA THR A 43 9.22 10.88 4.28
C THR A 43 8.22 9.92 3.65
N ALA A 44 7.00 9.91 4.17
CA ALA A 44 5.89 9.18 3.58
C ALA A 44 5.16 10.08 2.57
N MET A 45 5.08 9.62 1.33
CA MET A 45 4.21 10.18 0.31
C MET A 45 3.07 9.20 0.07
N TRP A 46 1.86 9.69 -0.11
CA TRP A 46 0.71 8.84 -0.28
C TRP A 46 -0.28 9.41 -1.29
N LYS A 47 -1.00 8.52 -1.97
CA LYS A 47 -2.09 8.86 -2.88
C LYS A 47 -3.21 7.83 -2.79
N TRP A 48 -4.45 8.30 -2.84
CA TRP A 48 -5.58 7.42 -3.06
C TRP A 48 -5.67 7.07 -4.54
N SER A 49 -5.69 5.77 -4.84
CA SER A 49 -6.17 5.25 -6.11
C SER A 49 -7.64 4.89 -5.93
N ARG A 50 -8.49 5.43 -6.79
CA ARG A 50 -9.91 5.11 -6.91
C ARG A 50 -10.23 5.01 -8.41
N PRO A 51 -11.20 4.18 -8.82
CA PRO A 51 -11.65 4.13 -10.20
C PRO A 51 -12.17 5.48 -10.72
#